data_AF-A0A8J1XTT5-F1
#
_entry.id   AF-A0A8J1XTT5-F1
#
_cell.length_a   1.000
_cell.length_b   1.000
_cell.length_c   1.000
_cell.angle_alpha   90.00
_cell.angle_beta   90.00
_cell.angle_gamma   90.00
#
_symmetry.space_group_name_H-M   'P 1'
#
loop_
_entity.id
_entity.type
_entity.pdbx_description
1 polymer ?
#
loop_
_entity_poly.entity_id
_entity_poly.type
_entity_poly.pdbx_seq_one_letter_code
_entity_poly.pdbx_strand_id
1 'polypeptide(L)'
;MFSRTFASNVGNKQQNIRSISTSMQTKFYEGQSVERYMDGAASGRTEELSLLLKGGVNIDMKNEKGWTALMFAARNGQIPTIKLLMENGCDVNLMNATGQTAVDIATFWNHKEAADLITKQLKDSRVEDNKQFVNYFGHSTLDRAAEKRKNTKWLKNTMENENTTFICFHGNSALVVPNTDTSLPKSVKFCLYHVQYSNIAKHLNTDPLVIFLGHEYNNEEKAWFAVDISSISKSVYTSWDKDLELLAAYPGGMMLRKEDASLLAQARALFAWHERYQFCATCGSPTVVEECGYKRRCQDKECKSQKGVHNTSYPRVDPVVIMLVESQDGKSCLLGRQKRFPHGMWSCLAGFVEPGETIEDACRREVFEESGIKVGYVEYHSCQPWPNPSQLMIGCLGRATSSKIQVSSILQTIVKQVDYEELEDAQWFSRETILQMLARQHKEKLFVPPEQAIAHTLIKHWVKMTNANL
;
A
#
# COMPACT_ATOMS: atom_id res chain seq x y z
N MET A 1 -25.80 40.86 71.10
CA MET A 1 -25.47 39.83 72.10
C MET A 1 -26.32 38.61 71.81
N PHE A 2 -25.64 37.50 71.49
CA PHE A 2 -25.99 36.09 71.75
C PHE A 2 -27.35 35.55 71.25
N SER A 3 -27.51 34.33 70.76
CA SER A 3 -26.62 33.23 70.37
C SER A 3 -27.50 31.99 70.20
N ARG A 4 -27.20 31.18 69.16
CA ARG A 4 -27.48 29.72 69.01
C ARG A 4 -28.98 29.36 68.76
N THR A 5 -29.34 28.36 67.95
CA THR A 5 -28.64 27.11 67.59
C THR A 5 -29.17 26.51 66.27
N PHE A 6 -28.30 25.70 65.66
CA PHE A 6 -28.42 24.88 64.45
C PHE A 6 -29.63 23.93 64.37
N ALA A 7 -30.14 23.73 63.13
CA ALA A 7 -30.35 22.40 62.53
C ALA A 7 -30.38 22.46 60.98
N SER A 8 -29.52 21.64 60.39
CA SER A 8 -29.51 21.02 59.04
C SER A 8 -30.46 21.52 57.94
N ASN A 9 -29.87 21.90 56.79
CA ASN A 9 -30.35 21.38 55.51
C ASN A 9 -29.22 21.36 54.46
N VAL A 10 -29.04 20.20 53.85
CA VAL A 10 -28.07 19.89 52.80
C VAL A 10 -28.65 20.36 51.45
N GLY A 11 -27.87 21.13 50.69
CA GLY A 11 -28.18 21.40 49.28
C GLY A 11 -27.49 22.65 48.74
N ASN A 12 -26.66 22.46 47.71
CA ASN A 12 -26.12 23.46 46.79
C ASN A 12 -25.06 24.47 47.29
N LYS A 13 -23.79 24.04 47.24
CA LYS A 13 -22.68 24.90 46.80
C LYS A 13 -21.76 24.10 45.86
N GLN A 14 -22.18 23.99 44.61
CA GLN A 14 -21.37 23.46 43.51
C GLN A 14 -21.24 24.54 42.42
N GLN A 15 -20.81 25.76 42.80
CA GLN A 15 -20.36 26.79 41.88
C GLN A 15 -19.21 27.55 42.54
N ASN A 16 -18.16 27.85 41.76
CA ASN A 16 -16.93 28.62 42.11
C ASN A 16 -15.65 27.89 42.56
N ILE A 17 -15.28 26.74 41.98
CA ILE A 17 -13.85 26.32 41.89
C ILE A 17 -13.59 25.52 40.60
N ARG A 18 -13.77 26.11 39.40
CA ARG A 18 -13.48 25.41 38.12
C ARG A 18 -12.82 26.25 37.01
N SER A 19 -12.25 27.40 37.31
CA SER A 19 -11.61 28.26 36.30
C SER A 19 -10.14 28.59 36.56
N ILE A 20 -9.48 27.90 37.48
CA ILE A 20 -8.03 28.01 37.67
C ILE A 20 -7.48 26.58 37.72
N SER A 21 -6.49 26.30 36.85
CA SER A 21 -5.64 25.09 36.83
C SER A 21 -5.85 24.04 35.71
N THR A 22 -6.32 24.38 34.51
CA THR A 22 -6.12 23.46 33.35
C THR A 22 -4.79 23.75 32.63
N SER A 23 -4.42 25.02 32.46
CA SER A 23 -3.14 25.39 31.81
C SER A 23 -1.91 25.14 32.67
N MET A 24 -2.06 25.16 34.00
CA MET A 24 -0.97 24.88 34.95
C MET A 24 -0.76 23.37 35.19
N GLN A 25 -1.79 22.54 35.07
CA GLN A 25 -1.63 21.09 35.11
C GLN A 25 -0.97 20.58 33.83
N THR A 26 -1.40 21.01 32.64
CA THR A 26 -0.87 20.43 31.39
C THR A 26 0.64 20.65 31.18
N LYS A 27 1.20 21.76 31.66
CA LYS A 27 2.66 22.03 31.56
C LYS A 27 3.52 21.39 32.66
N PHE A 28 2.94 20.95 33.77
CA PHE A 28 3.70 20.39 34.89
C PHE A 28 3.98 18.89 34.73
N TYR A 29 3.21 18.19 33.87
CA TYR A 29 3.32 16.74 33.69
C TYR A 29 4.24 16.31 32.54
N GLU A 30 4.59 17.14 31.56
CA GLU A 30 5.33 16.68 30.37
C GLU A 30 6.77 16.22 30.65
N GLY A 31 7.47 16.82 31.62
CA GLY A 31 8.84 16.42 31.99
C GLY A 31 8.91 15.25 32.98
N GLN A 32 8.08 15.28 34.04
CA GLN A 32 8.04 14.20 35.04
C GLN A 32 7.34 12.93 34.55
N SER A 33 6.46 13.01 33.54
CA SER A 33 5.77 11.82 33.01
C SER A 33 6.68 10.91 32.20
N VAL A 34 7.65 11.46 31.45
CA VAL A 34 8.61 10.67 30.66
C VAL A 34 9.51 9.86 31.58
N GLU A 35 10.17 10.52 32.54
CA GLU A 35 11.08 9.85 33.47
C GLU A 35 10.35 8.81 34.32
N ARG A 36 9.15 9.13 34.81
CA ARG A 36 8.32 8.22 35.59
C ARG A 36 7.88 6.99 34.78
N TYR A 37 7.50 7.19 33.52
CA TYR A 37 7.13 6.10 32.63
C TYR A 37 8.32 5.19 32.31
N MET A 38 9.48 5.77 32.01
CA MET A 38 10.72 5.02 31.73
C MET A 38 11.24 4.29 32.97
N ASP A 39 11.21 4.92 34.14
CA ASP A 39 11.62 4.30 35.41
C ASP A 39 10.66 3.17 35.82
N GLY A 40 9.36 3.35 35.59
CA GLY A 40 8.37 2.29 35.76
C GLY A 40 8.69 1.07 34.90
N ALA A 41 9.11 1.30 33.66
CA ALA A 41 9.50 0.25 32.74
C ALA A 41 10.80 -0.46 33.16
N ALA A 42 11.81 0.31 33.57
CA ALA A 42 13.08 -0.21 34.08
C ALA A 42 12.89 -1.05 35.36
N SER A 43 11.98 -0.64 36.24
CA SER A 43 11.78 -1.25 37.56
C SER A 43 10.72 -2.35 37.60
N GLY A 44 10.04 -2.64 36.48
CA GLY A 44 9.02 -3.70 36.44
C GLY A 44 7.65 -3.31 37.03
N ARG A 45 7.33 -2.02 37.18
CA ARG A 45 6.08 -1.55 37.82
C ARG A 45 4.91 -1.57 36.83
N THR A 46 4.49 -2.77 36.44
CA THR A 46 3.47 -3.02 35.40
C THR A 46 2.12 -2.37 35.67
N GLU A 47 1.63 -2.35 36.91
CA GLU A 47 0.36 -1.72 37.27
C GLU A 47 0.39 -0.19 37.04
N GLU A 48 1.50 0.45 37.41
CA GLU A 48 1.70 1.89 37.19
C GLU A 48 1.78 2.20 35.69
N LEU A 49 2.51 1.39 34.92
CA LEU A 49 2.59 1.54 33.47
C LEU A 49 1.23 1.35 32.79
N SER A 50 0.44 0.39 33.24
CA SER A 50 -0.92 0.15 32.70
C SER A 50 -1.82 1.38 32.91
N LEU A 51 -1.74 2.02 34.07
CA LEU A 51 -2.48 3.26 34.36
C LEU A 51 -2.01 4.43 33.49
N LEU A 52 -0.69 4.57 33.30
CA LEU A 52 -0.12 5.63 32.45
C LEU A 52 -0.48 5.45 30.97
N LEU A 53 -0.47 4.21 30.47
CA LEU A 53 -0.91 3.89 29.11
C LEU A 53 -2.40 4.21 28.90
N LYS A 54 -3.26 3.85 29.85
CA LYS A 54 -4.69 4.25 29.82
C LYS A 54 -4.90 5.76 29.90
N GLY A 55 -3.94 6.49 30.49
CA GLY A 55 -3.89 7.94 30.53
C GLY A 55 -3.43 8.61 29.23
N GLY A 56 -3.11 7.85 28.17
CA GLY A 56 -2.74 8.37 26.86
C GLY A 56 -1.25 8.72 26.70
N VAL A 57 -0.37 8.19 27.55
CA VAL A 57 1.08 8.31 27.35
C VAL A 57 1.46 7.64 26.03
N ASN A 58 2.29 8.32 25.22
CA ASN A 58 2.84 7.74 24.00
C ASN A 58 3.78 6.58 24.37
N ILE A 59 3.36 5.35 24.08
CA ILE A 59 4.08 4.11 24.38
C ILE A 59 5.51 4.07 23.80
N ASP A 60 5.70 4.74 22.67
CA ASP A 60 6.94 4.77 21.90
C ASP A 60 7.75 6.07 22.10
N MET A 61 7.40 6.85 23.11
CA MET A 61 8.14 8.07 23.44
C MET A 61 9.62 7.76 23.71
N LYS A 62 10.49 8.70 23.34
CA LYS A 62 11.93 8.58 23.53
C LYS A 62 12.43 9.64 24.52
N ASN A 63 13.36 9.26 25.39
CA ASN A 63 14.11 10.25 26.15
C ASN A 63 15.19 10.92 25.28
N GLU A 64 15.96 11.85 25.85
CA GLU A 64 17.02 12.60 25.15
C GLU A 64 18.09 11.71 24.50
N LYS A 65 18.28 10.48 24.99
CA LYS A 65 19.23 9.50 24.45
C LYS A 65 18.57 8.54 23.44
N GLY A 66 17.33 8.78 23.07
CA GLY A 66 16.56 7.93 22.15
C GLY A 66 15.98 6.67 22.77
N TRP A 67 16.05 6.49 24.10
CA TRP A 67 15.58 5.28 24.77
C TRP A 67 14.06 5.26 24.94
N THR A 68 13.44 4.12 24.65
CA THR A 68 12.01 3.84 24.87
C THR A 68 11.81 3.00 26.13
N ALA A 69 10.55 2.90 26.59
CA ALA A 69 10.20 2.09 27.76
C ALA A 69 10.53 0.60 27.54
N LEU A 70 10.34 0.10 26.32
CA LEU A 70 10.69 -1.27 25.97
C LEU A 70 12.19 -1.53 26.10
N MET A 71 13.04 -0.56 25.71
CA MET A 71 14.50 -0.69 25.84
C MET A 71 14.95 -0.73 27.31
N PHE A 72 14.32 0.06 28.18
CA PHE A 72 14.58 0.02 29.62
C PHE A 72 14.13 -1.29 30.25
N ALA A 73 12.96 -1.80 29.87
CA ALA A 73 12.46 -3.10 30.32
C ALA A 73 13.37 -4.25 29.83
N ALA A 74 13.82 -4.19 28.57
CA ALA A 74 14.74 -5.15 27.97
C ALA A 74 16.12 -5.16 28.63
N ARG A 75 16.66 -3.99 28.94
CA ARG A 75 17.94 -3.83 29.65
C ARG A 75 17.97 -4.53 31.00
N ASN A 76 16.84 -4.56 31.70
CA ASN A 76 16.72 -5.12 33.04
C ASN A 76 16.00 -6.49 33.06
N GLY A 77 15.71 -7.07 31.88
CA GLY A 77 15.04 -8.37 31.77
C GLY A 77 13.62 -8.41 32.36
N GLN A 78 12.90 -7.28 32.37
CA GLN A 78 11.57 -7.15 32.99
C GLN A 78 10.48 -7.81 32.12
N ILE A 79 10.41 -9.14 32.13
CA ILE A 79 9.50 -9.94 31.28
C ILE A 79 8.03 -9.49 31.36
N PRO A 80 7.42 -9.27 32.55
CA PRO A 80 6.03 -8.84 32.63
C PRO A 80 5.78 -7.46 32.00
N THR A 81 6.74 -6.55 32.14
CA THR A 81 6.69 -5.22 31.52
C THR A 81 6.84 -5.31 30.01
N ILE A 82 7.77 -6.14 29.52
CA ILE A 82 7.96 -6.37 28.08
C ILE A 82 6.65 -6.87 27.46
N LYS A 83 6.00 -7.87 28.09
CA LYS A 83 4.69 -8.36 27.64
C LYS A 83 3.64 -7.26 27.64
N LEU A 84 3.50 -6.52 28.74
CA LEU A 84 2.54 -5.41 28.84
C LEU A 84 2.73 -4.37 27.72
N LEU A 85 3.97 -3.96 27.45
CA LEU A 85 4.28 -2.98 26.41
C LEU A 85 4.02 -3.54 25.00
N MET A 86 4.35 -4.80 24.75
CA MET A 86 4.09 -5.47 23.48
C MET A 86 2.59 -5.69 23.24
N GLU A 87 1.82 -6.09 24.25
CA GLU A 87 0.35 -6.23 24.21
C GLU A 87 -0.36 -4.90 23.94
N ASN A 88 0.27 -3.76 24.28
CA ASN A 88 -0.24 -2.42 24.01
C ASN A 88 0.34 -1.80 22.72
N GLY A 89 1.04 -2.60 21.89
CA GLY A 89 1.42 -2.22 20.52
C GLY A 89 2.67 -1.35 20.39
N CYS A 90 3.63 -1.43 21.32
CA CYS A 90 4.89 -0.69 21.19
C CYS A 90 5.70 -1.11 19.94
N ASP A 91 6.38 -0.16 19.29
CA ASP A 91 7.29 -0.47 18.19
C ASP A 91 8.61 -1.03 18.71
N VAL A 92 8.74 -2.35 18.62
CA VAL A 92 9.92 -3.11 19.05
C VAL A 92 11.19 -2.78 18.26
N ASN A 93 11.06 -2.12 17.10
CA ASN A 93 12.17 -1.82 16.18
C ASN A 93 12.77 -0.43 16.37
N LEU A 94 12.25 0.37 17.31
CA LEU A 94 12.83 1.67 17.59
C LEU A 94 14.29 1.50 18.05
N MET A 95 15.13 2.43 17.62
CA MET A 95 16.54 2.50 17.99
C MET A 95 16.82 3.71 18.89
N ASN A 96 17.71 3.52 19.85
CA ASN A 96 18.28 4.63 20.62
C ASN A 96 19.34 5.39 19.82
N ALA A 97 19.93 6.44 20.41
CA ALA A 97 20.94 7.27 19.73
C ALA A 97 22.23 6.51 19.34
N THR A 98 22.45 5.33 19.91
CA THR A 98 23.59 4.44 19.57
C THR A 98 23.20 3.34 18.56
N GLY A 99 21.99 3.40 17.99
CA GLY A 99 21.53 2.46 16.97
C GLY A 99 21.05 1.11 17.51
N GLN A 100 20.83 0.98 18.83
CA GLN A 100 20.44 -0.28 19.45
C GLN A 100 18.91 -0.37 19.63
N THR A 101 18.34 -1.50 19.25
CA THR A 101 16.95 -1.89 19.53
C THR A 101 16.81 -2.51 20.92
N ALA A 102 15.56 -2.76 21.35
CA ALA A 102 15.32 -3.47 22.61
C ALA A 102 15.91 -4.90 22.61
N VAL A 103 15.94 -5.59 21.46
CA VAL A 103 16.55 -6.92 21.32
C VAL A 103 18.07 -6.84 21.49
N ASP A 104 18.72 -5.87 20.84
CA ASP A 104 20.17 -5.67 20.95
C ASP A 104 20.57 -5.41 22.41
N ILE A 105 19.76 -4.62 23.11
CA ILE A 105 19.96 -4.29 24.52
C ILE A 105 19.76 -5.53 25.38
N ALA A 106 18.66 -6.28 25.23
CA ALA A 106 18.44 -7.52 26.00
C ALA A 106 19.59 -8.53 25.79
N THR A 107 20.07 -8.66 24.55
CA THR A 107 21.17 -9.56 24.19
C THR A 107 22.48 -9.12 24.81
N PHE A 108 22.82 -7.83 24.71
CA PHE A 108 24.04 -7.26 25.29
C PHE A 108 24.10 -7.44 26.82
N TRP A 109 22.96 -7.31 27.50
CA TRP A 109 22.84 -7.50 28.95
C TRP A 109 22.57 -8.96 29.38
N ASN A 110 22.67 -9.92 28.44
CA ASN A 110 22.49 -11.36 28.68
C ASN A 110 21.10 -11.75 29.23
N HIS A 111 20.07 -10.98 28.89
CA HIS A 111 18.66 -11.30 29.17
C HIS A 111 18.04 -12.12 28.05
N LYS A 112 18.48 -13.37 27.92
CA LYS A 112 18.08 -14.27 26.83
C LYS A 112 16.56 -14.44 26.69
N GLU A 113 15.83 -14.60 27.81
CA GLU A 113 14.37 -14.73 27.77
C GLU A 113 13.68 -13.47 27.22
N ALA A 114 14.19 -12.28 27.56
CA ALA A 114 13.68 -11.01 27.04
C ALA A 114 13.98 -10.88 25.54
N ALA A 115 15.20 -11.21 25.11
CA ALA A 115 15.59 -11.19 23.71
C ALA A 115 14.75 -12.17 22.87
N ASP A 116 14.58 -13.40 23.36
CA ASP A 116 13.76 -14.43 22.72
C ASP A 116 12.29 -14.01 22.64
N LEU A 117 11.73 -13.43 23.70
CA LEU A 117 10.35 -12.94 23.75
C LEU A 117 10.10 -11.83 22.72
N ILE A 118 10.97 -10.83 22.67
CA ILE A 118 10.85 -9.70 21.73
C ILE A 118 11.06 -10.19 20.28
N THR A 119 11.99 -11.13 20.07
CA THR A 119 12.28 -11.72 18.74
C THR A 119 11.16 -12.64 18.24
N LYS A 120 10.49 -13.37 19.14
CA LYS A 120 9.41 -14.31 18.76
C LYS A 120 8.25 -13.58 18.10
N GLN A 121 7.88 -12.39 18.58
CA GLN A 121 6.81 -11.60 17.96
C GLN A 121 7.20 -10.99 16.61
N LEU A 122 8.51 -10.76 16.34
CA LEU A 122 8.97 -10.44 14.98
C LEU A 122 8.67 -11.60 14.01
N LYS A 123 8.77 -12.85 14.46
CA LYS A 123 8.46 -14.05 13.66
C LYS A 123 6.97 -14.41 13.64
N ASP A 124 6.23 -14.14 14.72
CA ASP A 124 4.77 -14.33 14.88
C ASP A 124 3.94 -13.19 14.27
N SER A 125 4.54 -12.04 13.94
CA SER A 125 3.88 -10.99 13.13
C SER A 125 3.45 -11.45 11.72
N ARG A 126 3.89 -12.65 11.30
CA ARG A 126 3.39 -13.33 10.09
C ARG A 126 2.04 -14.02 10.30
N VAL A 127 1.55 -14.15 11.53
CA VAL A 127 0.34 -14.93 11.88
C VAL A 127 -0.58 -14.21 12.90
N GLU A 128 -0.19 -13.09 13.50
CA GLU A 128 -1.00 -12.45 14.56
C GLU A 128 -2.23 -11.64 14.10
N ASP A 129 -2.46 -11.51 12.80
CA ASP A 129 -3.78 -11.17 12.26
C ASP A 129 -3.97 -12.18 11.12
N ASN A 130 -5.05 -12.97 11.11
CA ASN A 130 -5.41 -13.86 9.99
C ASN A 130 -5.72 -13.07 8.68
N LYS A 131 -5.15 -11.87 8.52
CA LYS A 131 -5.33 -10.95 7.41
C LYS A 131 -4.08 -10.99 6.54
N GLN A 132 -4.28 -11.45 5.32
CA GLN A 132 -3.31 -11.36 4.25
C GLN A 132 -2.84 -9.90 4.08
N PHE A 133 -1.53 -9.67 3.93
CA PHE A 133 -1.01 -8.35 3.56
C PHE A 133 -1.50 -7.97 2.16
N VAL A 134 -2.09 -6.77 2.02
CA VAL A 134 -2.63 -6.26 0.76
C VAL A 134 -1.90 -4.97 0.37
N ASN A 135 -1.45 -4.92 -0.88
CA ASN A 135 -0.82 -3.74 -1.47
C ASN A 135 -1.86 -2.69 -1.91
N TYR A 136 -1.42 -1.46 -2.16
CA TYR A 136 -2.27 -0.28 -2.29
C TYR A 136 -3.42 -0.41 -3.32
N PHE A 137 -3.15 -0.96 -4.51
CA PHE A 137 -4.17 -1.18 -5.55
C PHE A 137 -4.95 -2.50 -5.41
N GLY A 138 -4.70 -3.28 -4.35
CA GLY A 138 -5.31 -4.59 -4.10
C GLY A 138 -6.51 -4.58 -3.14
N HIS A 139 -6.87 -3.42 -2.59
CA HIS A 139 -7.89 -3.27 -1.53
C HIS A 139 -9.34 -3.28 -2.05
N SER A 140 -9.68 -4.20 -2.96
CA SER A 140 -11.04 -4.30 -3.47
C SER A 140 -12.00 -4.73 -2.36
N THR A 141 -13.08 -3.98 -2.20
CA THR A 141 -14.17 -4.24 -1.25
C THR A 141 -15.34 -4.99 -1.90
N LEU A 142 -15.21 -5.36 -3.17
CA LEU A 142 -16.27 -6.01 -3.94
C LEU A 142 -16.02 -7.51 -4.07
N ASP A 143 -17.11 -8.28 -4.05
CA ASP A 143 -17.14 -9.57 -4.74
C ASP A 143 -17.25 -9.29 -6.24
N ARG A 144 -16.31 -9.83 -7.03
CA ARG A 144 -16.28 -9.64 -8.49
C ARG A 144 -17.40 -10.39 -9.22
N ALA A 145 -18.07 -11.34 -8.55
CA ALA A 145 -19.29 -12.02 -8.99
C ALA A 145 -19.30 -12.39 -10.49
N ALA A 146 -18.26 -13.12 -10.91
CA ALA A 146 -18.01 -13.39 -12.33
C ALA A 146 -19.15 -14.15 -13.01
N GLU A 147 -19.89 -14.96 -12.26
CA GLU A 147 -21.07 -15.70 -12.68
C GLU A 147 -22.22 -14.79 -13.12
N LYS A 148 -22.30 -13.55 -12.62
CA LYS A 148 -23.34 -12.58 -13.01
C LYS A 148 -23.10 -11.95 -14.38
N ARG A 149 -21.86 -11.95 -14.87
CA ARG A 149 -21.45 -11.25 -16.11
C ARG A 149 -22.20 -11.70 -17.36
N LYS A 150 -22.70 -12.94 -17.38
CA LYS A 150 -23.48 -13.51 -18.50
C LYS A 150 -24.99 -13.28 -18.34
N ASN A 151 -25.45 -12.90 -17.15
CA ASN A 151 -26.87 -12.74 -16.86
C ASN A 151 -27.35 -11.34 -17.26
N THR A 152 -27.65 -11.17 -18.54
CA THR A 152 -28.07 -9.88 -19.12
C THR A 152 -29.33 -9.32 -18.47
N LYS A 153 -30.28 -10.17 -18.07
CA LYS A 153 -31.49 -9.76 -17.36
C LYS A 153 -31.17 -9.19 -15.98
N TRP A 154 -30.34 -9.88 -15.22
CA TRP A 154 -29.88 -9.40 -13.91
C TRP A 154 -29.10 -8.10 -14.07
N LEU A 155 -28.11 -8.04 -14.97
CA LEU A 155 -27.31 -6.83 -15.19
C LEU A 155 -28.18 -5.61 -15.53
N LYS A 156 -29.16 -5.77 -16.42
CA LYS A 156 -30.08 -4.68 -16.77
C LYS A 156 -30.89 -4.22 -15.56
N ASN A 157 -31.53 -5.15 -14.85
CA ASN A 157 -32.33 -4.81 -13.66
C ASN A 157 -31.47 -4.15 -12.57
N THR A 158 -30.25 -4.64 -12.38
CA THR A 158 -29.32 -4.13 -11.37
C THR A 158 -28.83 -2.73 -11.75
N MET A 159 -28.51 -2.45 -13.01
CA MET A 159 -28.13 -1.09 -13.44
C MET A 159 -29.24 -0.07 -13.18
N GLU A 160 -30.51 -0.46 -13.27
CA GLU A 160 -31.65 0.42 -13.02
C GLU A 160 -31.97 0.58 -11.51
N ASN A 161 -31.30 -0.16 -10.61
CA ASN A 161 -31.49 -0.09 -9.17
C ASN A 161 -30.87 1.19 -8.57
N GLU A 162 -31.59 1.83 -7.66
CA GLU A 162 -31.14 3.04 -6.94
C GLU A 162 -29.90 2.82 -6.06
N ASN A 163 -29.64 1.58 -5.65
CA ASN A 163 -28.47 1.22 -4.84
C ASN A 163 -27.22 0.93 -5.67
N THR A 164 -27.32 0.95 -7.00
CA THR A 164 -26.18 0.74 -7.89
C THR A 164 -25.32 1.99 -7.99
N THR A 165 -24.01 1.80 -7.84
CA THR A 165 -23.02 2.86 -7.97
C THR A 165 -22.32 2.80 -9.32
N PHE A 166 -22.24 3.94 -9.99
CA PHE A 166 -21.48 4.09 -11.23
C PHE A 166 -20.23 4.94 -10.99
N ILE A 167 -19.08 4.46 -11.44
CA ILE A 167 -17.87 5.28 -11.60
C ILE A 167 -17.67 5.55 -13.09
N CYS A 168 -17.30 6.78 -13.45
CA CYS A 168 -17.26 7.19 -14.85
C CYS A 168 -15.84 7.42 -15.33
N PHE A 169 -15.58 7.12 -16.60
CA PHE A 169 -14.30 7.31 -17.25
C PHE A 169 -14.48 8.09 -18.55
N HIS A 170 -13.65 9.11 -18.77
CA HIS A 170 -13.49 9.75 -20.07
C HIS A 170 -12.18 9.23 -20.66
N GLY A 171 -12.29 8.34 -21.64
CA GLY A 171 -11.20 7.52 -22.15
C GLY A 171 -10.59 6.69 -21.03
N ASN A 172 -9.34 7.02 -20.70
CA ASN A 172 -8.53 6.31 -19.70
C ASN A 172 -8.42 7.06 -18.36
N SER A 173 -9.19 8.13 -18.16
CA SER A 173 -9.16 8.96 -16.96
C SER A 173 -10.47 8.84 -16.20
N ALA A 174 -10.39 8.58 -14.90
CA ALA A 174 -11.55 8.47 -14.03
C ALA A 174 -12.08 9.84 -13.65
N LEU A 175 -13.39 9.94 -13.46
CA LEU A 175 -14.04 11.11 -12.90
C LEU A 175 -13.90 11.10 -11.38
N VAL A 176 -13.34 12.17 -10.82
CA VAL A 176 -13.06 12.30 -9.39
C VAL A 176 -13.51 13.64 -8.85
N VAL A 177 -13.61 13.73 -7.53
CA VAL A 177 -13.80 14.99 -6.79
C VAL A 177 -12.68 15.18 -5.76
N PRO A 178 -12.33 16.42 -5.40
CA PRO A 178 -11.43 16.70 -4.29
C PRO A 178 -11.90 16.03 -3.00
N ASN A 179 -10.97 15.39 -2.30
CA ASN A 179 -11.23 14.83 -0.98
C ASN A 179 -11.40 15.96 0.05
N THR A 180 -12.53 15.98 0.73
CA THR A 180 -12.84 16.94 1.81
C THR A 180 -12.73 16.33 3.21
N ASP A 181 -12.51 15.02 3.31
CA ASP A 181 -12.35 14.31 4.57
C ASP A 181 -10.95 14.56 5.15
N THR A 182 -10.90 15.34 6.23
CA THR A 182 -9.68 15.74 6.94
C THR A 182 -9.12 14.65 7.85
N SER A 183 -9.84 13.54 8.05
CA SER A 183 -9.35 12.38 8.82
C SER A 183 -8.37 11.51 8.03
N LEU A 184 -8.38 11.61 6.70
CA LEU A 184 -7.51 10.85 5.82
C LEU A 184 -6.11 11.46 5.71
N PRO A 185 -5.08 10.66 5.37
CA PRO A 185 -3.74 11.16 5.12
C PRO A 185 -3.73 12.25 4.03
N LYS A 186 -2.87 13.27 4.17
CA LYS A 186 -2.71 14.36 3.19
C LYS A 186 -2.32 13.89 1.78
N SER A 187 -1.84 12.66 1.63
CA SER A 187 -1.56 12.02 0.34
C SER A 187 -2.85 11.72 -0.44
N VAL A 188 -3.97 11.52 0.25
CA VAL A 188 -5.29 11.31 -0.35
C VAL A 188 -5.92 12.65 -0.71
N LYS A 189 -5.88 13.01 -1.99
CA LYS A 189 -6.39 14.29 -2.50
C LYS A 189 -7.71 14.17 -3.24
N PHE A 190 -8.07 12.98 -3.70
CA PHE A 190 -9.26 12.75 -4.51
C PHE A 190 -10.03 11.52 -4.03
N CYS A 191 -11.32 11.49 -4.36
CA CYS A 191 -12.18 10.31 -4.25
C CYS A 191 -12.82 10.04 -5.62
N LEU A 192 -13.10 8.78 -5.93
CA LEU A 192 -13.90 8.46 -7.13
C LEU A 192 -15.29 9.11 -6.99
N TYR A 193 -15.76 9.74 -8.07
CA TYR A 193 -17.11 10.31 -8.06
C TYR A 193 -18.14 9.21 -8.31
N HIS A 194 -19.08 9.07 -7.38
CA HIS A 194 -20.15 8.07 -7.45
C HIS A 194 -21.36 8.71 -8.14
N VAL A 195 -21.63 8.26 -9.37
CA VAL A 195 -22.78 8.70 -10.16
C VAL A 195 -23.97 7.81 -9.86
N GLN A 196 -25.12 8.42 -9.60
CA GLN A 196 -26.39 7.71 -9.42
C GLN A 196 -27.06 7.44 -10.76
N TYR A 197 -27.90 6.40 -10.83
CA TYR A 197 -28.59 6.01 -12.07
C TYR A 197 -29.32 7.18 -12.74
N SER A 198 -30.01 8.03 -11.96
CA SER A 198 -30.76 9.19 -12.46
C SER A 198 -29.92 10.16 -13.31
N ASN A 199 -28.64 10.33 -12.98
CA ASN A 199 -27.72 11.22 -13.69
C ASN A 199 -27.18 10.60 -15.00
N ILE A 200 -27.08 9.26 -15.08
CA ILE A 200 -26.44 8.56 -16.19
C ILE A 200 -27.40 7.75 -17.08
N ALA A 201 -28.67 7.58 -16.68
CA ALA A 201 -29.66 6.76 -17.38
C ALA A 201 -29.80 7.10 -18.88
N LYS A 202 -29.82 8.40 -19.22
CA LYS A 202 -29.90 8.84 -20.63
C LYS A 202 -28.70 8.36 -21.44
N HIS A 203 -27.51 8.36 -20.85
CA HIS A 203 -26.29 7.92 -21.49
C HIS A 203 -26.24 6.40 -21.63
N LEU A 204 -26.69 5.65 -20.62
CA LEU A 204 -26.78 4.19 -20.70
C LEU A 204 -27.65 3.72 -21.88
N ASN A 205 -28.68 4.48 -22.25
CA ASN A 205 -29.52 4.20 -23.43
C ASN A 205 -28.80 4.41 -24.78
N THR A 206 -27.60 4.98 -24.79
CA THR A 206 -26.75 5.13 -25.99
C THR A 206 -25.81 3.95 -26.21
N ASP A 207 -25.94 2.89 -25.39
CA ASP A 207 -25.11 1.69 -25.41
C ASP A 207 -23.59 1.98 -25.26
N PRO A 208 -23.18 2.74 -24.21
CA PRO A 208 -21.76 2.99 -23.97
C PRO A 208 -21.06 1.72 -23.51
N LEU A 209 -19.72 1.74 -23.51
CA LEU A 209 -18.97 0.66 -22.85
C LEU A 209 -19.25 0.69 -21.35
N VAL A 210 -19.85 -0.40 -20.86
CA VAL A 210 -20.12 -0.64 -19.44
C VAL A 210 -19.35 -1.87 -18.97
N ILE A 211 -18.67 -1.73 -17.84
CA ILE A 211 -17.90 -2.79 -17.18
C ILE A 211 -18.53 -3.06 -15.81
N PHE A 212 -18.90 -4.31 -15.53
CA PHE A 212 -19.33 -4.72 -14.20
C PHE A 212 -18.13 -4.95 -13.27
N LEU A 213 -18.00 -4.18 -12.19
CA LEU A 213 -16.86 -4.30 -11.28
C LEU A 213 -17.08 -5.38 -10.21
N GLY A 214 -18.32 -5.55 -9.79
CA GLY A 214 -18.72 -6.46 -8.72
C GLY A 214 -19.91 -5.91 -7.93
N HIS A 215 -20.21 -6.53 -6.80
CA HIS A 215 -21.15 -6.02 -5.80
C HIS A 215 -20.54 -6.10 -4.40
N GLU A 216 -21.09 -5.35 -3.44
CA GLU A 216 -20.65 -5.46 -2.05
C GLU A 216 -20.82 -6.89 -1.53
N TYR A 217 -19.89 -7.33 -0.67
CA TYR A 217 -20.01 -8.65 -0.02
C TYR A 217 -21.33 -8.74 0.75
N ASN A 218 -22.07 -9.83 0.53
CA ASN A 218 -23.39 -10.10 1.12
C ASN A 218 -24.51 -9.14 0.70
N ASN A 219 -24.31 -8.29 -0.32
CA ASN A 219 -25.37 -7.43 -0.85
C ASN A 219 -25.28 -7.29 -2.38
N GLU A 220 -25.97 -8.19 -3.08
CA GLU A 220 -26.00 -8.20 -4.55
C GLU A 220 -26.70 -6.98 -5.17
N GLU A 221 -27.53 -6.25 -4.41
CA GLU A 221 -28.24 -5.06 -4.90
C GLU A 221 -27.35 -3.81 -4.92
N LYS A 222 -26.24 -3.83 -4.18
CA LYS A 222 -25.22 -2.78 -4.21
C LYS A 222 -24.11 -3.12 -5.19
N ALA A 223 -24.46 -3.08 -6.46
CA ALA A 223 -23.56 -3.34 -7.56
C ALA A 223 -22.77 -2.09 -7.97
N TRP A 224 -21.63 -2.34 -8.59
CA TRP A 224 -20.72 -1.30 -9.07
C TRP A 224 -20.40 -1.51 -10.54
N PHE A 225 -20.54 -0.44 -11.32
CA PHE A 225 -20.22 -0.43 -12.74
C PHE A 225 -19.27 0.72 -13.08
N ALA A 226 -18.35 0.48 -14.03
CA ALA A 226 -17.58 1.52 -14.66
C ALA A 226 -18.16 1.84 -16.05
N VAL A 227 -18.39 3.11 -16.36
CA VAL A 227 -19.05 3.54 -17.60
C VAL A 227 -18.16 4.50 -18.37
N ASP A 228 -17.98 4.24 -19.66
CA ASP A 228 -17.35 5.18 -20.58
C ASP A 228 -18.29 6.34 -20.88
N ILE A 229 -17.87 7.56 -20.55
CA ILE A 229 -18.60 8.82 -20.78
C ILE A 229 -17.90 9.69 -21.84
N SER A 230 -17.01 9.13 -22.65
CA SER A 230 -16.23 9.88 -23.66
C SER A 230 -17.10 10.57 -24.71
N SER A 231 -18.29 10.03 -25.01
CA SER A 231 -19.24 10.64 -25.94
C SER A 231 -20.09 11.75 -25.30
N ILE A 232 -20.06 11.90 -23.97
CA ILE A 232 -20.76 12.96 -23.27
C ILE A 232 -19.90 14.24 -23.27
N SER A 233 -20.51 15.40 -23.55
CA SER A 233 -19.81 16.68 -23.44
C SER A 233 -19.46 17.03 -21.99
N LYS A 234 -18.32 17.69 -21.79
CA LYS A 234 -17.85 18.13 -20.46
C LYS A 234 -18.90 18.88 -19.65
N SER A 235 -19.68 19.73 -20.31
CA SER A 235 -20.76 20.50 -19.71
C SER A 235 -21.81 19.65 -18.96
N VAL A 236 -22.09 18.44 -19.44
CA VAL A 236 -23.10 17.56 -18.86
C VAL A 236 -22.60 16.98 -17.54
N TYR A 237 -21.40 16.38 -17.52
CA TYR A 237 -20.92 15.82 -16.26
C TYR A 237 -20.52 16.91 -15.26
N THR A 238 -20.03 18.08 -15.71
CA THR A 238 -19.82 19.22 -14.80
C THR A 238 -21.11 19.78 -14.19
N SER A 239 -22.29 19.42 -14.72
CA SER A 239 -23.56 19.76 -14.07
C SER A 239 -23.96 18.78 -12.98
N TRP A 240 -23.30 17.62 -12.86
CA TRP A 240 -23.50 16.67 -11.75
C TRP A 240 -22.81 17.16 -10.49
N ASP A 241 -21.58 17.66 -10.63
CA ASP A 241 -20.83 18.35 -9.60
C ASP A 241 -19.82 19.30 -10.26
N LYS A 242 -19.72 20.53 -9.74
CA LYS A 242 -18.87 21.58 -10.31
C LYS A 242 -17.38 21.33 -10.07
N ASP A 243 -17.04 20.52 -9.06
CA ASP A 243 -15.67 20.24 -8.63
C ASP A 243 -15.11 18.97 -9.27
N LEU A 244 -15.76 18.45 -10.33
CA LEU A 244 -15.31 17.25 -11.02
C LEU A 244 -14.04 17.45 -11.83
N GLU A 245 -13.12 16.52 -11.66
CA GLU A 245 -11.85 16.46 -12.36
C GLU A 245 -11.66 15.11 -13.07
N LEU A 246 -10.82 15.11 -14.11
CA LEU A 246 -10.39 13.88 -14.76
C LEU A 246 -9.01 13.48 -14.23
N LEU A 247 -8.94 12.29 -13.63
CA LEU A 247 -7.73 11.76 -13.01
C LEU A 247 -7.17 10.60 -13.83
N ALA A 248 -5.95 10.80 -14.36
CA ALA A 248 -5.20 9.72 -14.98
C ALA A 248 -4.75 8.70 -13.91
N ALA A 249 -4.68 7.42 -14.28
CA ALA A 249 -4.38 6.36 -13.32
C ALA A 249 -2.99 6.45 -12.69
N TYR A 250 -1.99 6.92 -13.43
CA TYR A 250 -0.67 7.26 -12.89
C TYR A 250 -0.30 8.70 -13.26
N PRO A 251 0.20 9.51 -12.31
CA PRO A 251 0.36 9.21 -10.88
C PRO A 251 -0.94 9.33 -10.05
N GLY A 252 -2.05 9.75 -10.67
CA GLY A 252 -3.27 10.16 -9.95
C GLY A 252 -3.89 9.09 -9.06
N GLY A 253 -3.87 7.83 -9.47
CA GLY A 253 -4.41 6.71 -8.66
C GLY A 253 -3.74 6.56 -7.29
N MET A 254 -2.49 7.04 -7.12
CA MET A 254 -1.79 7.06 -5.82
C MET A 254 -2.26 8.18 -4.88
N MET A 255 -3.19 9.02 -5.34
CA MET A 255 -3.77 10.13 -4.58
C MET A 255 -5.21 9.81 -4.13
N LEU A 256 -5.67 8.58 -4.35
CA LEU A 256 -6.97 8.08 -3.91
C LEU A 256 -6.88 7.40 -2.55
N ARG A 257 -8.01 7.04 -1.96
CA ARG A 257 -8.01 6.00 -0.93
C ARG A 257 -7.75 4.64 -1.56
N LYS A 258 -7.36 3.66 -0.75
CA LYS A 258 -6.96 2.32 -1.23
C LYS A 258 -8.11 1.59 -1.93
N GLU A 259 -9.31 1.74 -1.40
CA GLU A 259 -10.54 1.14 -1.93
C GLU A 259 -10.83 1.70 -3.34
N ASP A 260 -10.84 3.03 -3.46
CA ASP A 260 -11.02 3.74 -4.74
C ASP A 260 -9.90 3.43 -5.74
N ALA A 261 -8.65 3.38 -5.28
CA ALA A 261 -7.50 3.02 -6.10
C ALA A 261 -7.66 1.61 -6.69
N SER A 262 -8.17 0.65 -5.91
CA SER A 262 -8.40 -0.72 -6.38
C SER A 262 -9.47 -0.81 -7.47
N LEU A 263 -10.57 -0.05 -7.33
CA LEU A 263 -11.64 0.04 -8.32
C LEU A 263 -11.15 0.72 -9.60
N LEU A 264 -10.42 1.82 -9.44
CA LEU A 264 -9.73 2.50 -10.54
C LEU A 264 -8.83 1.50 -11.28
N ALA A 265 -8.04 0.70 -10.57
CA ALA A 265 -7.09 -0.21 -11.20
C ALA A 265 -7.78 -1.29 -12.06
N GLN A 266 -8.87 -1.87 -11.55
CA GLN A 266 -9.68 -2.84 -12.29
C GLN A 266 -10.33 -2.22 -13.53
N ALA A 267 -11.04 -1.09 -13.35
CA ALA A 267 -11.76 -0.43 -14.43
C ALA A 267 -10.78 0.07 -15.52
N ARG A 268 -9.69 0.72 -15.11
CA ARG A 268 -8.69 1.28 -16.01
C ARG A 268 -8.00 0.24 -16.89
N ALA A 269 -7.71 -0.94 -16.34
CA ALA A 269 -7.10 -2.03 -17.10
C ALA A 269 -8.06 -2.52 -18.21
N LEU A 270 -9.35 -2.61 -17.90
CA LEU A 270 -10.39 -3.04 -18.83
C LEU A 270 -10.69 -1.98 -19.90
N PHE A 271 -10.74 -0.69 -19.53
CA PHE A 271 -10.88 0.39 -20.53
C PHE A 271 -9.71 0.42 -21.51
N ALA A 272 -8.46 0.33 -21.04
CA ALA A 272 -7.32 0.26 -21.95
C ALA A 272 -7.31 -0.99 -22.82
N TRP A 273 -7.79 -2.12 -22.31
CA TRP A 273 -7.96 -3.31 -23.13
C TRP A 273 -8.99 -3.07 -24.24
N HIS A 274 -10.15 -2.50 -23.93
CA HIS A 274 -11.18 -2.21 -24.93
C HIS A 274 -10.75 -1.16 -25.96
N GLU A 275 -9.94 -0.18 -25.57
CA GLU A 275 -9.33 0.81 -26.47
C GLU A 275 -8.39 0.15 -27.49
N ARG A 276 -7.54 -0.80 -27.05
CA ARG A 276 -6.45 -1.35 -27.86
C ARG A 276 -6.79 -2.64 -28.60
N TYR A 277 -7.81 -3.39 -28.16
CA TYR A 277 -8.13 -4.73 -28.67
C TYR A 277 -9.50 -4.77 -29.38
N GLN A 278 -9.77 -3.77 -30.23
CA GLN A 278 -11.03 -3.64 -30.97
C GLN A 278 -11.20 -4.70 -32.09
N PHE A 279 -10.11 -5.26 -32.58
CA PHE A 279 -10.07 -6.24 -33.65
C PHE A 279 -9.57 -7.60 -33.15
N CYS A 280 -10.01 -8.67 -33.82
CA CYS A 280 -9.64 -10.03 -33.47
C CYS A 280 -8.17 -10.30 -33.81
N ALA A 281 -7.36 -10.65 -32.83
CA ALA A 281 -5.95 -10.99 -33.03
C ALA A 281 -5.73 -12.22 -33.93
N THR A 282 -6.75 -13.07 -34.13
CA THR A 282 -6.66 -14.28 -34.96
C THR A 282 -6.89 -14.01 -36.45
N CYS A 283 -7.82 -13.11 -36.81
CA CYS A 283 -8.21 -12.91 -38.21
C CYS A 283 -8.37 -11.44 -38.65
N GLY A 284 -8.17 -10.47 -37.76
CA GLY A 284 -8.31 -9.03 -38.05
C GLY A 284 -9.74 -8.50 -38.12
N SER A 285 -10.76 -9.36 -38.06
CA SER A 285 -12.17 -8.92 -38.09
C SER A 285 -12.55 -8.12 -36.83
N PRO A 286 -13.53 -7.20 -36.90
CA PRO A 286 -14.04 -6.50 -35.72
C PRO A 286 -14.57 -7.46 -34.65
N THR A 287 -14.56 -6.98 -33.41
CA THR A 287 -15.07 -7.71 -32.25
C THR A 287 -16.15 -6.91 -31.53
N VAL A 288 -17.09 -7.62 -30.90
CA VAL A 288 -18.13 -7.04 -30.04
C VAL A 288 -17.85 -7.34 -28.57
N VAL A 289 -18.24 -6.43 -27.68
CA VAL A 289 -18.10 -6.61 -26.22
C VAL A 289 -19.19 -7.54 -25.71
N GLU A 290 -18.82 -8.44 -24.82
CA GLU A 290 -19.71 -9.37 -24.13
C GLU A 290 -19.32 -9.47 -22.64
N GLU A 291 -20.14 -10.18 -21.86
CA GLU A 291 -19.88 -10.46 -20.45
C GLU A 291 -19.61 -9.19 -19.62
N CYS A 292 -20.37 -8.12 -19.93
CA CYS A 292 -20.30 -6.79 -19.30
C CYS A 292 -18.86 -6.28 -19.14
N GLY A 293 -18.12 -6.26 -20.25
CA GLY A 293 -16.76 -5.72 -20.34
C GLY A 293 -15.62 -6.73 -20.09
N TYR A 294 -15.91 -8.01 -19.89
CA TYR A 294 -14.87 -9.04 -19.64
C TYR A 294 -14.62 -9.97 -20.82
N LYS A 295 -15.29 -9.73 -21.96
CA LYS A 295 -15.08 -10.53 -23.15
C LYS A 295 -15.23 -9.69 -24.40
N ARG A 296 -14.44 -10.04 -25.42
CA ARG A 296 -14.62 -9.59 -26.79
C ARG A 296 -14.79 -10.80 -27.69
N ARG A 297 -15.85 -10.82 -28.50
CA ARG A 297 -16.13 -11.90 -29.45
C ARG A 297 -15.92 -11.42 -30.87
N CYS A 298 -15.15 -12.18 -31.65
CA CYS A 298 -15.00 -11.93 -33.09
C CYS A 298 -16.36 -12.06 -33.81
N GLN A 299 -16.62 -11.16 -34.76
CA GLN A 299 -17.84 -11.21 -35.57
C GLN A 299 -17.78 -12.23 -36.71
N ASP A 300 -16.57 -12.66 -37.12
CA ASP A 300 -16.39 -13.75 -38.07
C ASP A 300 -16.68 -15.10 -37.39
N LYS A 301 -17.77 -15.74 -37.82
CA LYS A 301 -18.26 -17.01 -37.27
C LYS A 301 -17.35 -18.20 -37.59
N GLU A 302 -16.57 -18.12 -38.67
CA GLU A 302 -15.66 -19.19 -39.08
C GLU A 302 -14.27 -19.07 -38.44
N CYS A 303 -13.99 -17.93 -37.80
CA CYS A 303 -12.73 -17.67 -37.13
C CYS A 303 -12.42 -18.74 -36.07
N LYS A 304 -11.15 -19.18 -36.02
CA LYS A 304 -10.67 -20.16 -35.04
C LYS A 304 -10.91 -19.71 -33.60
N SER A 305 -10.94 -18.40 -33.34
CA SER A 305 -11.22 -17.86 -32.00
C SER A 305 -12.63 -18.16 -31.51
N GLN A 306 -13.56 -18.54 -32.41
CA GLN A 306 -14.93 -18.96 -32.07
C GLN A 306 -15.01 -20.45 -31.70
N LYS A 307 -13.94 -21.22 -31.90
CA LYS A 307 -13.91 -22.68 -31.71
C LYS A 307 -13.13 -23.02 -30.43
N GLY A 308 -13.84 -23.15 -29.31
CA GLY A 308 -13.25 -23.41 -27.99
C GLY A 308 -12.96 -22.13 -27.20
N VAL A 309 -12.11 -22.24 -26.18
CA VAL A 309 -11.76 -21.12 -25.29
C VAL A 309 -10.35 -20.63 -25.64
N HIS A 310 -10.25 -19.36 -26.04
CA HIS A 310 -9.00 -18.72 -26.42
C HIS A 310 -8.79 -17.43 -25.65
N ASN A 311 -7.56 -17.17 -25.24
CA ASN A 311 -7.18 -15.95 -24.51
C ASN A 311 -7.47 -14.66 -25.30
N THR A 312 -7.53 -14.72 -26.63
CA THR A 312 -7.87 -13.61 -27.52
C THR A 312 -9.23 -12.98 -27.22
N SER A 313 -10.10 -13.69 -26.50
CA SER A 313 -11.42 -13.20 -26.12
C SER A 313 -11.42 -12.45 -24.78
N TYR A 314 -10.34 -12.49 -24.00
CA TYR A 314 -10.34 -12.08 -22.60
C TYR A 314 -9.34 -10.94 -22.32
N PRO A 315 -9.55 -10.16 -21.23
CA PRO A 315 -8.63 -9.12 -20.81
C PRO A 315 -7.22 -9.65 -20.57
N ARG A 316 -6.24 -8.84 -20.95
CA ARG A 316 -4.82 -9.14 -20.74
C ARG A 316 -4.38 -8.71 -19.34
N VAL A 317 -3.54 -9.52 -18.70
CA VAL A 317 -2.80 -9.17 -17.49
C VAL A 317 -1.34 -9.54 -17.76
N ASP A 318 -0.45 -8.55 -17.66
CA ASP A 318 0.97 -8.73 -17.90
C ASP A 318 1.70 -8.95 -16.57
N PRO A 319 2.22 -10.16 -16.30
CA PRO A 319 3.01 -10.41 -15.09
C PRO A 319 4.36 -9.68 -15.17
N VAL A 320 4.68 -8.91 -14.12
CA VAL A 320 5.92 -8.15 -13.99
C VAL A 320 6.55 -8.49 -12.66
N VAL A 321 7.76 -9.01 -12.64
CA VAL A 321 8.50 -9.16 -11.39
C VAL A 321 9.08 -7.82 -10.96
N ILE A 322 9.05 -7.53 -9.67
CA ILE A 322 9.74 -6.39 -9.08
C ILE A 322 10.47 -6.87 -7.84
N MET A 323 11.78 -6.71 -7.82
CA MET A 323 12.64 -7.42 -6.89
C MET A 323 13.53 -6.48 -6.11
N LEU A 324 13.53 -6.66 -4.79
CA LEU A 324 14.57 -6.10 -3.94
C LEU A 324 15.65 -7.15 -3.74
N VAL A 325 16.86 -6.86 -4.19
CA VAL A 325 17.99 -7.79 -4.08
C VAL A 325 18.90 -7.37 -2.93
N GLU A 326 19.07 -8.23 -1.94
CA GLU A 326 20.03 -8.03 -0.86
C GLU A 326 21.44 -8.52 -1.23
N SER A 327 22.45 -7.86 -0.67
CA SER A 327 23.85 -8.27 -0.78
C SER A 327 24.10 -9.61 -0.06
N GLN A 328 25.20 -10.28 -0.38
CA GLN A 328 25.57 -11.56 0.23
C GLN A 328 25.68 -11.50 1.76
N ASP A 329 26.07 -10.36 2.31
CA ASP A 329 26.20 -10.11 3.75
C ASP A 329 24.92 -9.55 4.38
N GLY A 330 23.86 -9.32 3.61
CA GLY A 330 22.58 -8.77 4.07
C GLY A 330 22.63 -7.30 4.52
N LYS A 331 23.75 -6.59 4.30
CA LYS A 331 23.96 -5.20 4.79
C LYS A 331 23.51 -4.13 3.82
N SER A 332 23.33 -4.49 2.54
CA SER A 332 22.94 -3.56 1.49
C SER A 332 21.88 -4.16 0.59
N CYS A 333 21.15 -3.29 -0.10
CA CYS A 333 20.23 -3.70 -1.17
C CYS A 333 20.58 -2.99 -2.48
N LEU A 334 20.30 -3.67 -3.60
CA LEU A 334 20.48 -3.15 -4.93
C LEU A 334 19.24 -2.34 -5.33
N LEU A 335 19.45 -1.10 -5.74
CA LEU A 335 18.42 -0.27 -6.38
C LEU A 335 18.94 0.26 -7.70
N GLY A 336 18.03 0.50 -8.64
CA GLY A 336 18.33 1.11 -9.93
C GLY A 336 17.52 2.39 -10.16
N ARG A 337 17.93 3.15 -11.18
CA ARG A 337 17.16 4.27 -11.70
C ARG A 337 17.18 4.30 -13.22
N GLN A 338 16.11 4.85 -13.79
CA GLN A 338 15.97 5.03 -15.24
C GLN A 338 16.04 6.53 -15.57
N LYS A 339 16.44 6.88 -16.80
CA LYS A 339 16.58 8.28 -17.25
C LYS A 339 15.30 9.11 -17.06
N ARG A 340 14.13 8.47 -17.22
CA ARG A 340 12.81 9.09 -17.06
C ARG A 340 12.41 9.35 -15.61
N PHE A 341 13.10 8.76 -14.64
CA PHE A 341 12.76 8.93 -13.23
C PHE A 341 13.13 10.34 -12.75
N PRO A 342 12.33 10.94 -11.85
CA PRO A 342 12.71 12.17 -11.17
C PRO A 342 14.13 12.09 -10.63
N HIS A 343 14.85 13.20 -10.70
CA HIS A 343 16.22 13.28 -10.21
C HIS A 343 16.29 12.85 -8.73
N GLY A 344 17.18 11.93 -8.41
CA GLY A 344 17.37 11.38 -7.06
C GLY A 344 16.44 10.21 -6.69
N MET A 345 15.50 9.81 -7.54
CA MET A 345 14.66 8.63 -7.28
C MET A 345 15.38 7.33 -7.65
N TRP A 346 15.38 6.37 -6.72
CA TRP A 346 15.93 5.01 -6.87
C TRP A 346 14.90 3.97 -6.44
N SER A 347 14.74 2.89 -7.21
CA SER A 347 13.70 1.89 -7.02
C SER A 347 14.26 0.47 -7.14
N CYS A 348 13.48 -0.52 -6.70
CA CYS A 348 13.68 -1.91 -7.09
C CYS A 348 13.73 -2.03 -8.61
N LEU A 349 14.54 -2.98 -9.09
CA LEU A 349 14.56 -3.42 -10.49
C LEU A 349 13.27 -4.20 -10.79
N ALA A 350 12.81 -4.16 -12.05
CA ALA A 350 11.57 -4.79 -12.44
C ALA A 350 11.51 -5.07 -13.95
N GLY A 351 10.89 -6.18 -14.34
CA GLY A 351 10.69 -6.51 -15.75
C GLY A 351 9.64 -7.59 -15.98
N PHE A 352 9.30 -7.79 -17.25
CA PHE A 352 8.21 -8.69 -17.63
C PHE A 352 8.64 -10.15 -17.50
N VAL A 353 7.72 -11.01 -17.06
CA VAL A 353 7.94 -12.46 -17.09
C VAL A 353 7.78 -12.96 -18.54
N GLU A 354 8.73 -13.75 -19.01
CA GLU A 354 8.72 -14.31 -20.36
C GLU A 354 7.89 -15.60 -20.48
N PRO A 355 7.41 -15.97 -21.69
CA PRO A 355 6.70 -17.23 -21.90
C PRO A 355 7.54 -18.46 -21.52
N GLY A 356 7.02 -19.28 -20.60
CA GLY A 356 7.71 -20.49 -20.12
C GLY A 356 8.66 -20.23 -18.95
N GLU A 357 8.74 -18.99 -18.46
CA GLU A 357 9.60 -18.58 -17.36
C GLU A 357 8.87 -18.68 -16.00
N THR A 358 9.61 -19.06 -14.96
CA THR A 358 9.13 -18.98 -13.57
C THR A 358 9.31 -17.57 -13.02
N ILE A 359 8.62 -17.22 -11.92
CA ILE A 359 8.80 -15.93 -11.24
C ILE A 359 10.26 -15.76 -10.78
N GLU A 360 10.85 -16.84 -10.28
CA GLU A 360 12.22 -16.86 -9.78
C GLU A 360 13.24 -16.70 -10.90
N ASP A 361 13.02 -17.33 -12.06
CA ASP A 361 13.90 -17.19 -13.22
C ASP A 361 13.82 -15.78 -13.81
N ALA A 362 12.62 -15.22 -13.92
CA ALA A 362 12.44 -13.83 -14.34
C ALA A 362 13.19 -12.85 -13.42
N CYS A 363 13.06 -13.03 -12.10
CA CYS A 363 13.82 -12.24 -11.13
C CYS A 363 15.34 -12.33 -11.36
N ARG A 364 15.86 -13.52 -11.66
CA ARG A 364 17.31 -13.71 -11.90
C ARG A 364 17.77 -13.10 -13.21
N ARG A 365 17.00 -13.31 -14.29
CA ARG A 365 17.30 -12.80 -15.62
C ARG A 365 17.30 -11.27 -15.61
N GLU A 366 16.21 -10.65 -15.15
CA GLU A 366 16.04 -9.20 -15.14
C GLU A 366 17.12 -8.49 -14.32
N VAL A 367 17.45 -9.00 -13.12
CA VAL A 367 18.54 -8.41 -12.32
C VAL A 367 19.88 -8.53 -13.03
N PHE A 368 20.15 -9.67 -13.68
CA PHE A 368 21.40 -9.89 -14.39
C PHE A 368 21.51 -9.00 -15.63
N GLU A 369 20.43 -8.85 -16.41
CA GLU A 369 20.39 -8.00 -17.60
C GLU A 369 20.59 -6.52 -17.26
N GLU A 370 19.91 -6.02 -16.22
CA GLU A 370 19.94 -4.60 -15.87
C GLU A 370 21.20 -4.19 -15.07
N SER A 371 21.78 -5.08 -14.27
CA SER A 371 22.85 -4.73 -13.33
C SER A 371 24.11 -5.61 -13.39
N GLY A 372 24.04 -6.76 -14.07
CA GLY A 372 25.09 -7.79 -14.06
C GLY A 372 25.20 -8.59 -12.76
N ILE A 373 24.32 -8.35 -11.78
CA ILE A 373 24.32 -9.08 -10.49
C ILE A 373 23.64 -10.43 -10.67
N LYS A 374 24.30 -11.50 -10.21
CA LYS A 374 23.72 -12.84 -10.15
C LYS A 374 22.92 -13.02 -8.87
N VAL A 375 21.70 -13.53 -8.99
CA VAL A 375 20.80 -13.82 -7.87
C VAL A 375 20.63 -15.33 -7.69
N GLY A 376 20.67 -15.78 -6.45
CA GLY A 376 20.46 -17.18 -6.06
C GLY A 376 19.03 -17.43 -5.63
N TYR A 377 18.80 -17.42 -4.31
CA TYR A 377 17.48 -17.59 -3.72
C TYR A 377 16.55 -16.40 -4.04
N VAL A 378 15.29 -16.70 -4.33
CA VAL A 378 14.22 -15.74 -4.60
C VAL A 378 12.99 -16.16 -3.79
N GLU A 379 12.40 -15.21 -3.08
CA GLU A 379 11.20 -15.41 -2.25
C GLU A 379 10.09 -14.45 -2.69
N TYR A 380 8.89 -14.97 -2.87
CA TYR A 380 7.70 -14.16 -3.08
C TYR A 380 7.33 -13.39 -1.80
N HIS A 381 7.04 -12.10 -1.94
CA HIS A 381 6.59 -11.25 -0.84
C HIS A 381 5.09 -10.91 -0.97
N SER A 382 4.71 -10.18 -2.02
CA SER A 382 3.32 -9.75 -2.24
C SER A 382 3.08 -9.27 -3.67
N CYS A 383 1.81 -9.14 -4.10
CA CYS A 383 1.46 -8.62 -5.43
C CYS A 383 0.72 -7.28 -5.37
N GLN A 384 0.90 -6.43 -6.39
CA GLN A 384 0.17 -5.18 -6.57
C GLN A 384 -0.32 -5.07 -8.02
N PRO A 385 -1.64 -4.96 -8.28
CA PRO A 385 -2.13 -4.54 -9.58
C PRO A 385 -1.55 -3.18 -9.95
N TRP A 386 -1.12 -3.00 -11.19
CA TRP A 386 -0.60 -1.73 -11.67
C TRP A 386 -1.31 -1.33 -12.96
N PRO A 387 -2.20 -0.31 -12.91
CA PRO A 387 -3.10 0.01 -14.01
C PRO A 387 -2.44 0.85 -15.11
N ASN A 388 -1.29 0.37 -15.60
CA ASN A 388 -0.54 1.00 -16.69
C ASN A 388 0.04 0.01 -17.72
N PRO A 389 -0.74 -0.40 -18.73
CA PRO A 389 -2.20 -0.38 -18.70
C PRO A 389 -2.78 -1.50 -17.83
N SER A 390 -2.14 -2.67 -17.78
CA SER A 390 -2.73 -3.91 -17.22
C SER A 390 -1.67 -4.86 -16.65
N GLN A 391 -0.85 -4.37 -15.72
CA GLN A 391 0.26 -5.14 -15.14
C GLN A 391 -0.13 -5.73 -13.78
N LEU A 392 0.43 -6.91 -13.47
CA LEU A 392 0.44 -7.47 -12.12
C LEU A 392 1.89 -7.48 -11.61
N MET A 393 2.19 -6.56 -10.70
CA MET A 393 3.52 -6.47 -10.09
C MET A 393 3.65 -7.57 -9.05
N ILE A 394 4.62 -8.46 -9.22
CA ILE A 394 4.93 -9.59 -8.37
C ILE A 394 6.19 -9.22 -7.59
N GLY A 395 6.01 -8.83 -6.33
CA GLY A 395 7.08 -8.39 -5.45
C GLY A 395 7.88 -9.56 -4.89
N CYS A 396 9.19 -9.55 -5.10
CA CYS A 396 10.11 -10.59 -4.66
C CYS A 396 11.30 -10.03 -3.86
N LEU A 397 11.85 -10.87 -2.99
CA LEU A 397 13.12 -10.65 -2.30
C LEU A 397 14.16 -11.62 -2.88
N GLY A 398 15.29 -11.11 -3.35
CA GLY A 398 16.36 -11.92 -3.94
C GLY A 398 17.65 -11.81 -3.14
N ARG A 399 18.45 -12.88 -3.07
CA ARG A 399 19.79 -12.84 -2.48
C ARG A 399 20.85 -12.89 -3.57
N ALA A 400 21.71 -11.88 -3.62
CA ALA A 400 22.82 -11.85 -4.56
C ALA A 400 23.85 -12.95 -4.25
N THR A 401 24.47 -13.47 -5.30
CA THR A 401 25.59 -14.42 -5.28
C THR A 401 26.87 -13.81 -5.85
N SER A 402 26.81 -12.54 -6.28
CA SER A 402 27.93 -11.72 -6.74
C SER A 402 27.75 -10.28 -6.24
N SER A 403 28.84 -9.57 -6.00
CA SER A 403 28.81 -8.18 -5.49
C SER A 403 29.20 -7.14 -6.54
N LYS A 404 30.00 -7.51 -7.55
CA LYS A 404 30.48 -6.58 -8.57
C LYS A 404 29.34 -6.23 -9.54
N ILE A 405 28.82 -5.02 -9.39
CA ILE A 405 27.89 -4.43 -10.35
C ILE A 405 28.62 -4.27 -11.68
N GLN A 406 27.96 -4.67 -12.76
CA GLN A 406 28.44 -4.51 -14.13
C GLN A 406 27.36 -3.78 -14.94
N VAL A 407 27.02 -2.56 -14.52
CA VAL A 407 26.30 -1.61 -15.38
C VAL A 407 27.28 -1.23 -16.48
N SER A 408 27.36 -2.04 -17.53
CA SER A 408 28.52 -1.98 -18.41
C SER A 408 28.19 -1.38 -19.77
N SER A 409 28.96 -0.36 -20.10
CA SER A 409 29.32 0.00 -21.48
C SER A 409 30.16 -1.08 -22.20
N ILE A 410 30.35 -2.25 -21.58
CA ILE A 410 31.12 -3.39 -22.13
C ILE A 410 30.19 -4.57 -22.50
N LEU A 411 29.05 -4.74 -21.83
CA LEU A 411 27.88 -5.50 -22.33
C LEU A 411 27.29 -4.82 -23.58
N GLN A 412 27.55 -3.52 -23.78
CA GLN A 412 27.30 -2.79 -25.05
C GLN A 412 28.01 -3.39 -26.28
N THR A 413 29.06 -4.20 -26.11
CA THR A 413 29.82 -4.75 -27.24
C THR A 413 29.53 -6.24 -27.50
N ILE A 414 29.21 -7.02 -26.47
CA ILE A 414 29.03 -8.49 -26.57
C ILE A 414 27.58 -8.85 -26.96
N VAL A 415 26.59 -8.04 -26.58
CA VAL A 415 25.16 -8.31 -26.82
C VAL A 415 24.62 -7.34 -27.88
N LYS A 416 25.19 -7.33 -29.09
CA LYS A 416 24.88 -6.37 -30.17
C LYS A 416 23.43 -6.40 -30.74
N GLN A 417 22.44 -6.95 -30.05
CA GLN A 417 21.05 -7.01 -30.52
C GLN A 417 19.95 -6.81 -29.46
N VAL A 418 20.25 -6.23 -28.27
CA VAL A 418 19.20 -5.98 -27.26
C VAL A 418 19.27 -4.53 -26.75
N ASP A 419 18.08 -3.95 -26.59
CA ASP A 419 17.75 -2.52 -26.50
C ASP A 419 18.43 -1.78 -25.32
N TYR A 420 19.14 -0.69 -25.61
CA TYR A 420 20.10 -0.04 -24.69
C TYR A 420 19.56 1.23 -23.99
N GLU A 421 18.24 1.33 -23.72
CA GLU A 421 17.64 2.54 -23.14
C GLU A 421 17.10 2.43 -21.72
N GLU A 422 17.12 1.25 -21.08
CA GLU A 422 16.26 1.01 -19.91
C GLU A 422 16.79 1.53 -18.56
N LEU A 423 18.07 1.32 -18.21
CA LEU A 423 18.62 1.73 -16.91
C LEU A 423 19.71 2.82 -17.05
N GLU A 424 19.61 3.87 -16.23
CA GLU A 424 20.63 4.91 -16.13
C GLU A 424 21.76 4.50 -15.18
N ASP A 425 21.43 3.90 -14.04
CA ASP A 425 22.40 3.46 -13.04
C ASP A 425 21.83 2.41 -12.08
N ALA A 426 22.70 1.60 -11.48
CA ALA A 426 22.40 0.63 -10.43
C ALA A 426 23.46 0.69 -9.31
N GLN A 427 23.02 0.73 -8.05
CA GLN A 427 23.92 0.90 -6.92
C GLN A 427 23.49 0.07 -5.69
N TRP A 428 24.48 -0.37 -4.92
CA TRP A 428 24.29 -0.91 -3.58
C TRP A 428 24.09 0.22 -2.56
N PHE A 429 22.97 0.18 -1.84
CA PHE A 429 22.66 1.13 -0.77
C PHE A 429 22.71 0.43 0.59
N SER A 430 23.42 1.03 1.54
CA SER A 430 23.40 0.53 2.93
C SER A 430 22.05 0.79 3.57
N ARG A 431 21.76 0.05 4.65
CA ARG A 431 20.51 0.23 5.40
C ARG A 431 20.36 1.65 5.94
N GLU A 432 21.43 2.25 6.45
CA GLU A 432 21.44 3.61 6.98
C GLU A 432 21.07 4.61 5.88
N THR A 433 21.62 4.42 4.68
CA THR A 433 21.28 5.25 3.52
C THR A 433 19.80 5.09 3.13
N ILE A 434 19.28 3.86 3.10
CA ILE A 434 17.86 3.60 2.81
C ILE A 434 16.94 4.23 3.85
N LEU A 435 17.29 4.16 5.15
CA LEU A 435 16.54 4.80 6.21
C LEU A 435 16.48 6.33 6.01
N GLN A 436 17.59 6.96 5.62
CA GLN A 436 17.63 8.38 5.28
C GLN A 436 16.78 8.70 4.03
N MET A 437 16.80 7.83 3.01
CA MET A 437 15.99 8.00 1.79
C MET A 437 14.49 7.87 2.08
N LEU A 438 14.08 6.91 2.91
CA LEU A 438 12.70 6.72 3.38
C LEU A 438 12.22 7.93 4.19
N ALA A 439 13.08 8.46 5.07
CA ALA A 439 12.79 9.65 5.88
C ALA A 439 12.86 10.96 5.09
N ARG A 440 13.23 10.94 3.79
CA ARG A 440 13.47 12.13 2.96
C ARG A 440 14.54 13.07 3.53
N GLN A 441 15.56 12.51 4.17
CA GLN A 441 16.63 13.22 4.88
C GLN A 441 18.04 12.94 4.30
N HIS A 442 18.14 12.22 3.18
CA HIS A 442 19.43 11.96 2.54
C HIS A 442 20.11 13.25 2.07
N LYS A 443 21.41 13.40 2.35
CA LYS A 443 22.18 14.64 2.07
C LYS A 443 22.10 15.08 0.60
N GLU A 444 22.16 14.13 -0.32
CA GLU A 444 22.09 14.37 -1.77
C GLU A 444 20.64 14.38 -2.30
N LYS A 445 19.64 14.42 -1.41
CA LYS A 445 18.21 14.36 -1.74
C LYS A 445 17.81 13.11 -2.53
N LEU A 446 18.49 12.00 -2.31
CA LEU A 446 18.09 10.70 -2.84
C LEU A 446 16.84 10.20 -2.10
N PHE A 447 15.95 9.52 -2.82
CA PHE A 447 14.71 9.00 -2.27
C PHE A 447 14.21 7.77 -3.00
N VAL A 448 13.30 7.04 -2.34
CA VAL A 448 12.62 5.87 -2.90
C VAL A 448 11.20 6.22 -3.36
N PRO A 449 10.53 5.38 -4.17
CA PRO A 449 9.14 5.57 -4.57
C PRO A 449 8.19 5.87 -3.40
N PRO A 450 7.02 6.49 -3.67
CA PRO A 450 6.05 6.82 -2.63
C PRO A 450 5.48 5.55 -1.96
N GLU A 451 4.89 5.70 -0.78
CA GLU A 451 4.40 4.59 0.07
C GLU A 451 3.34 3.71 -0.61
N GLN A 452 2.66 4.21 -1.64
CA GLN A 452 1.67 3.50 -2.45
C GLN A 452 2.30 2.53 -3.46
N ALA A 453 3.61 2.64 -3.72
CA ALA A 453 4.32 1.79 -4.66
C ALA A 453 4.80 0.50 -3.98
N ILE A 454 4.61 -0.65 -4.64
CA ILE A 454 5.12 -1.94 -4.14
C ILE A 454 6.65 -1.93 -3.91
N ALA A 455 7.42 -1.17 -4.71
CA ALA A 455 8.85 -0.98 -4.48
C ALA A 455 9.14 -0.40 -3.08
N HIS A 456 8.37 0.59 -2.64
CA HIS A 456 8.49 1.15 -1.29
C HIS A 456 8.17 0.09 -0.22
N THR A 457 7.13 -0.71 -0.45
CA THR A 457 6.77 -1.84 0.45
C THR A 457 7.93 -2.82 0.61
N LEU A 458 8.55 -3.25 -0.49
CA LEU A 458 9.68 -4.19 -0.46
C LEU A 458 10.89 -3.60 0.27
N ILE A 459 11.26 -2.35 -0.06
CA ILE A 459 12.36 -1.64 0.59
C ILE A 459 12.12 -1.51 2.10
N LYS A 460 10.92 -1.07 2.49
CA LYS A 460 10.54 -0.93 3.90
C LYS A 460 10.53 -2.28 4.63
N HIS A 461 10.13 -3.35 3.95
CA HIS A 461 10.13 -4.70 4.51
C HIS A 461 11.55 -5.19 4.81
N TRP A 462 12.48 -5.06 3.87
CA TRP A 462 13.87 -5.48 4.06
C TRP A 462 14.59 -4.76 5.20
N VAL A 463 14.36 -3.44 5.32
CA VAL A 463 14.88 -2.66 6.46
C VAL A 463 14.39 -3.24 7.80
N LYS A 464 13.14 -3.75 7.86
CA LYS A 464 12.58 -4.37 9.07
C LYS A 464 13.06 -5.79 9.33
N MET A 465 13.22 -6.63 8.30
CA MET A 465 13.60 -8.04 8.45
C MET A 465 14.93 -8.27 9.15
N THR A 466 15.91 -7.40 8.88
CA THR A 466 17.29 -7.69 9.25
C THR A 466 17.63 -7.38 10.71
N ASN A 467 16.66 -6.89 11.49
CA ASN A 467 16.77 -6.74 12.95
C ASN A 467 16.47 -8.05 13.70
N ALA A 468 16.13 -9.14 13.01
CA ALA A 468 15.81 -10.43 13.63
C ALA A 468 16.99 -11.44 13.66
N ASN A 469 18.16 -11.09 13.09
CA ASN A 469 19.29 -12.01 12.87
C ASN A 469 20.67 -11.44 13.27
N LEU A 470 20.74 -10.44 14.15
CA LEU A 470 22.00 -9.96 14.74
C LEU A 470 22.02 -10.20 16.24
#